data_AF-A0A7J8NVG0-F1
#
_entry.id   AF-A0A7J8NVG0-F1
#
_cell.length_a   1.000
_cell.length_b   1.000
_cell.length_c   1.000
_cell.angle_alpha   90.00
_cell.angle_beta   90.00
_cell.angle_gamma   90.00
#
_symmetry.space_group_name_H-M   'P 1'
#
loop_
_entity.id
_entity.type
_entity.pdbx_description
1 polymer ?
#
loop_
_entity_poly.entity_id
_entity_poly.type
_entity_poly.pdbx_seq_one_letter_code
_entity_poly.pdbx_strand_id
1 'polypeptide(L)'
;MGAGGRMSVPTSPKKPEFNSLKRVPYSKPPFTLSEIKKAIPPHCFQRSVLRSFSYLLYDFILASLFYHVATNYFPNLPQLLSNVAWPLYWAMQGCILTGVWVIAHECGHHAFSDYQWLDDTVGLILHSSLLVPYFSWKYSHRRHHSNTGSLERDEVFVPKKKSGLRWWAKHFNNPPGRFLSITIQLTLGWPLYLAFNVAGRPYDRFACHYDPYGPIFSDRERLQIYISDAGVLAVAYALYRLVLAK
;
A
#
# COMPACT_ATOMS: atom_id res chain seq x y z
N MET A 1 47.04 32.43 -36.82
CA MET A 1 47.35 33.76 -36.26
C MET A 1 46.07 34.56 -36.13
N GLY A 2 45.94 35.35 -35.04
CA GLY A 2 44.83 36.28 -34.70
C GLY A 2 43.77 35.64 -33.79
N ALA A 3 43.68 35.78 -32.46
CA ALA A 3 43.94 36.82 -31.45
C ALA A 3 42.80 37.87 -31.28
N GLY A 4 42.20 37.90 -30.07
CA GLY A 4 41.37 38.99 -29.50
C GLY A 4 39.85 38.71 -29.50
N GLY A 5 39.08 38.85 -28.42
CA GLY A 5 39.34 39.37 -27.08
C GLY A 5 38.19 39.00 -26.13
N ARG A 6 38.54 38.77 -24.86
CA ARG A 6 37.61 38.50 -23.76
C ARG A 6 37.03 39.83 -23.25
N MET A 7 35.72 39.94 -23.13
CA MET A 7 35.09 40.92 -22.23
C MET A 7 34.61 40.20 -20.96
N SER A 8 35.13 40.63 -19.81
CA SER A 8 34.73 40.21 -18.48
C SER A 8 33.45 40.94 -18.06
N VAL A 9 32.38 40.19 -17.80
CA VAL A 9 31.16 40.70 -17.17
C VAL A 9 31.43 40.94 -15.68
N PRO A 10 31.01 42.08 -15.08
CA PRO A 10 31.24 42.35 -13.67
C PRO A 10 30.48 41.34 -12.80
N THR A 11 31.17 40.76 -11.82
CA THR A 11 30.57 39.91 -10.79
C THR A 11 29.60 40.72 -9.94
N SER A 12 28.30 40.44 -10.05
CA SER A 12 27.31 40.86 -9.06
C SER A 12 27.67 40.28 -7.68
N PRO A 13 27.43 41.02 -6.59
CA PRO A 13 27.76 40.54 -5.25
C PRO A 13 26.95 39.28 -4.95
N LYS A 14 27.67 38.18 -4.66
CA LYS A 14 27.09 36.90 -4.25
C LYS A 14 26.23 37.13 -3.01
N LYS A 15 24.90 37.05 -3.16
CA LYS A 15 24.03 36.74 -2.02
C LYS A 15 24.56 35.44 -1.40
N PRO A 16 24.61 35.31 -0.06
CA PRO A 16 25.06 34.08 0.56
C PRO A 16 24.17 32.95 0.02
N GLU A 17 24.80 32.01 -0.71
CA GLU A 17 24.16 30.78 -1.13
C GLU A 17 23.74 30.06 0.15
N PHE A 18 22.49 30.25 0.55
CA PHE A 18 21.83 29.33 1.45
C PHE A 18 22.03 27.95 0.83
N ASN A 19 22.88 27.14 1.46
CA ASN A 19 23.24 25.77 1.10
C ASN A 19 22.15 25.16 0.23
N SER A 20 22.38 25.16 -1.09
CA SER A 20 21.50 24.44 -2.00
C SER A 20 21.54 23.00 -1.50
N LEU A 21 20.43 22.55 -0.91
CA LEU A 21 20.32 21.17 -0.43
C LEU A 21 20.76 20.30 -1.60
N LYS A 22 21.90 19.62 -1.45
CA LYS A 22 22.50 18.81 -2.51
C LYS A 22 21.46 17.78 -2.90
N ARG A 23 20.73 18.06 -3.99
CA ARG A 23 19.60 17.23 -4.41
C ARG A 23 20.14 15.83 -4.73
N VAL A 24 19.30 14.83 -4.49
CA VAL A 24 19.61 13.46 -4.88
C VAL A 24 19.96 13.40 -6.38
N PRO A 25 20.90 12.53 -6.79
CA PRO A 25 21.27 12.38 -8.20
C PRO A 25 20.03 12.09 -9.06
N TYR A 26 19.85 12.86 -10.14
CA TYR A 26 18.74 12.69 -11.09
C TYR A 26 19.17 12.04 -12.40
N SER A 27 20.49 11.91 -12.63
CA SER A 27 21.04 11.22 -13.78
C SER A 27 20.80 9.73 -13.67
N LYS A 28 20.65 9.05 -14.82
CA LYS A 28 20.56 7.59 -14.86
C LYS A 28 21.80 6.98 -14.17
N PRO A 29 21.63 6.01 -13.26
CA PRO A 29 22.77 5.36 -12.61
C PRO A 29 23.72 4.72 -13.65
N PRO A 30 25.03 4.66 -13.36
CA PRO A 30 26.03 4.07 -14.26
C PRO A 30 26.03 2.53 -14.24
N PHE A 31 24.91 1.92 -13.87
CA PHE A 31 24.71 0.48 -13.79
C PHE A 31 23.29 0.11 -14.23
N THR A 32 23.11 -1.12 -14.67
CA THR A 32 21.86 -1.71 -15.12
C THR A 32 21.20 -2.52 -14.01
N LEU A 33 19.89 -2.75 -14.13
CA LEU A 33 19.16 -3.64 -13.23
C LEU A 33 19.75 -5.06 -13.22
N SER A 34 20.29 -5.53 -14.36
CA SER A 34 20.92 -6.85 -14.47
C SER A 34 22.21 -6.93 -13.65
N GLU A 35 23.03 -5.87 -13.64
CA GLU A 35 24.26 -5.83 -12.83
C GLU A 35 23.94 -5.84 -11.34
N ILE A 36 22.90 -5.11 -10.90
CA ILE A 36 22.42 -5.17 -9.52
C ILE A 36 21.98 -6.59 -9.17
N LYS A 37 21.16 -7.24 -10.01
CA LYS A 37 20.69 -8.62 -9.77
C LYS A 37 21.86 -9.61 -9.71
N LYS A 38 22.88 -9.44 -10.56
CA LYS A 38 24.08 -10.28 -10.56
C LYS A 38 24.93 -10.12 -9.31
N ALA A 39 24.90 -8.95 -8.66
CA ALA A 39 25.60 -8.70 -7.41
C ALA A 39 24.92 -9.34 -6.19
N ILE A 40 23.64 -9.72 -6.28
CA ILE A 40 22.89 -10.36 -5.20
C ILE A 40 23.20 -11.87 -5.19
N PRO A 41 23.51 -12.48 -4.03
CA PRO A 41 23.76 -13.93 -3.94
C PRO A 41 22.61 -14.77 -4.51
N PRO A 42 22.87 -15.83 -5.31
CA PRO A 42 21.82 -16.61 -5.97
C PRO A 42 20.78 -17.21 -5.02
N HIS A 43 21.18 -17.60 -3.81
CA HIS A 43 20.27 -18.16 -2.81
C HIS A 43 19.21 -17.16 -2.33
N CYS A 44 19.43 -15.85 -2.47
CA CYS A 44 18.44 -14.83 -2.12
C CYS A 44 17.24 -14.80 -3.09
N PHE A 45 17.36 -15.45 -4.25
CA PHE A 45 16.26 -15.59 -5.21
C PHE A 45 15.47 -16.90 -5.05
N GLN A 46 15.88 -17.78 -4.14
CA GLN A 46 15.21 -19.06 -3.89
C GLN A 46 14.06 -18.86 -2.90
N ARG A 47 12.83 -19.09 -3.36
CA ARG A 47 11.63 -18.99 -2.52
C ARG A 47 11.26 -20.37 -2.01
N SER A 48 10.84 -20.46 -0.74
CA SER A 48 10.44 -21.73 -0.14
C SER A 48 8.94 -21.71 0.15
N VAL A 49 8.18 -22.45 -0.64
CA VAL A 49 6.72 -22.60 -0.46
C VAL A 49 6.38 -23.04 0.97
N LEU A 50 7.11 -24.03 1.51
CA LEU A 50 6.90 -24.52 2.88
C LEU A 50 7.14 -23.42 3.92
N ARG A 51 8.20 -22.63 3.76
CA ARG A 51 8.48 -21.50 4.67
C ARG A 51 7.37 -20.46 4.56
N SER A 52 6.99 -20.05 3.35
CA SER A 52 5.94 -19.04 3.14
C SER A 52 4.61 -19.47 3.76
N PHE A 53 4.18 -20.71 3.54
CA PHE A 53 2.96 -21.24 4.17
C PHE A 53 3.09 -21.42 5.68
N SER A 54 4.28 -21.68 6.23
CA SER A 54 4.46 -21.78 7.68
C SER A 54 4.18 -20.45 8.40
N TYR A 55 4.57 -19.31 7.81
CA TYR A 55 4.23 -17.98 8.33
C TYR A 55 2.74 -17.67 8.20
N LEU A 56 2.11 -18.04 7.07
CA LEU A 56 0.67 -17.88 6.90
C LEU A 56 -0.12 -18.71 7.93
N LEU A 57 0.28 -19.96 8.16
CA LEU A 57 -0.34 -20.82 9.16
C LEU A 57 -0.15 -20.27 10.57
N TYR A 58 1.03 -19.73 10.88
CA TYR A 58 1.31 -19.08 12.16
C TYR A 58 0.35 -17.90 12.42
N ASP A 59 0.17 -17.02 11.43
CA ASP A 59 -0.76 -15.89 11.55
C ASP A 59 -2.21 -16.37 11.75
N PHE A 60 -2.64 -17.43 11.04
CA PHE A 60 -3.97 -18.02 11.23
C PHE A 60 -4.18 -18.69 12.58
N ILE A 61 -3.16 -19.35 13.13
CA ILE A 61 -3.22 -19.93 14.48
C ILE A 61 -3.40 -18.80 15.50
N LEU A 62 -2.61 -17.73 15.41
CA LEU A 62 -2.74 -16.58 16.31
C LEU A 62 -4.10 -15.90 16.17
N ALA A 63 -4.54 -15.63 14.94
CA ALA A 63 -5.84 -15.03 14.67
C ALA A 63 -6.99 -15.87 15.24
N SER A 64 -6.91 -17.19 15.11
CA SER A 64 -7.92 -18.13 15.63
C SER A 64 -7.91 -18.18 17.15
N LEU A 65 -6.72 -18.19 17.78
CA LEU A 65 -6.57 -18.17 19.24
C LEU A 65 -7.15 -16.89 19.84
N PHE A 66 -6.80 -15.73 19.28
CA PHE A 66 -7.32 -14.44 19.74
C PHE A 66 -8.83 -14.36 19.58
N TYR A 67 -9.37 -14.81 18.44
CA TYR A 67 -10.81 -14.90 18.23
C TYR A 67 -11.49 -15.83 19.25
N HIS A 68 -10.90 -17.00 19.51
CA HIS A 68 -11.42 -17.96 20.48
C HIS A 68 -11.45 -17.35 21.89
N VAL A 69 -10.37 -16.69 22.32
CA VAL A 69 -10.29 -16.01 23.61
C VAL A 69 -11.33 -14.91 23.72
N ALA A 70 -11.43 -14.03 22.71
CA ALA A 70 -12.37 -12.91 22.73
C ALA A 70 -13.82 -13.39 22.81
N THR A 71 -14.19 -14.41 22.02
CA THR A 71 -15.59 -14.86 21.93
C THR A 71 -16.05 -15.73 23.11
N ASN A 72 -15.16 -16.50 23.74
CA ASN A 72 -15.53 -17.41 24.84
C ASN A 72 -15.35 -16.79 26.23
N TYR A 73 -14.45 -15.81 26.38
CA TYR A 73 -14.10 -15.28 27.71
C TYR A 73 -14.54 -13.83 27.93
N PHE A 74 -14.54 -12.95 26.91
CA PHE A 74 -14.89 -11.54 27.14
C PHE A 74 -16.35 -11.31 27.57
N PRO A 75 -17.35 -12.08 27.10
CA PRO A 75 -18.72 -11.95 27.62
C PRO A 75 -18.85 -12.31 29.10
N ASN A 76 -17.92 -13.11 29.65
CA ASN A 76 -17.91 -13.52 31.05
C ASN A 76 -17.17 -12.54 31.97
N LEU A 77 -16.52 -11.51 31.41
CA LEU A 77 -15.84 -10.48 32.20
C LEU A 77 -16.84 -9.47 32.76
N PRO A 78 -16.53 -8.83 33.91
CA PRO A 78 -17.24 -7.63 34.36
C PRO A 78 -17.33 -6.59 33.23
N GLN A 79 -18.46 -5.90 33.12
CA GLN A 79 -18.77 -5.01 31.99
C GLN A 79 -17.65 -4.03 31.65
N LEU A 80 -17.03 -3.41 32.67
CA LEU A 80 -15.95 -2.45 32.48
C LEU A 80 -14.71 -3.10 31.83
N LEU A 81 -14.35 -4.30 32.28
CA LEU A 81 -13.23 -5.05 31.71
C LEU A 81 -13.55 -5.54 30.30
N SER A 82 -14.79 -6.00 30.06
CA SER A 82 -15.24 -6.40 28.71
C SER A 82 -15.15 -5.22 27.72
N ASN A 83 -15.63 -4.04 28.13
CA ASN A 83 -15.59 -2.82 27.31
C ASN A 83 -14.16 -2.38 26.94
N VAL A 84 -13.17 -2.67 27.79
CA VAL A 84 -11.75 -2.40 27.51
C VAL A 84 -11.11 -3.53 26.69
N ALA A 85 -11.49 -4.78 26.95
CA ALA A 85 -10.94 -5.95 26.26
C ALA A 85 -11.26 -5.96 24.77
N TRP A 86 -12.46 -5.54 24.36
CA TRP A 86 -12.88 -5.51 22.95
C TRP A 86 -12.01 -4.60 22.06
N PRO A 87 -11.80 -3.31 22.38
CA PRO A 87 -10.90 -2.46 21.60
C PRO A 87 -9.46 -2.96 21.56
N LEU A 88 -8.95 -3.52 22.67
CA LEU A 88 -7.61 -4.12 22.70
C LEU A 88 -7.52 -5.32 21.77
N TYR A 89 -8.52 -6.20 21.78
CA TYR A 89 -8.64 -7.30 20.84
C TYR A 89 -8.70 -6.82 19.40
N TRP A 90 -9.51 -5.81 19.07
CA TRP A 90 -9.58 -5.28 17.71
C TRP A 90 -8.22 -4.77 17.22
N ALA A 91 -7.48 -4.06 18.07
CA ALA A 91 -6.15 -3.58 17.74
C ALA A 91 -5.17 -4.74 17.51
N MET A 92 -5.12 -5.71 18.43
CA MET A 92 -4.19 -6.85 18.33
C MET A 92 -4.55 -7.79 17.16
N GLN A 93 -5.83 -8.11 16.99
CA GLN A 93 -6.35 -8.90 15.88
C GLN A 93 -6.07 -8.19 14.55
N GLY A 94 -6.28 -6.87 14.49
CA GLY A 94 -5.94 -6.07 13.32
C GLY A 94 -4.46 -6.14 12.95
N CYS A 95 -3.56 -6.09 13.94
CA CYS A 95 -2.12 -6.27 13.72
C CYS A 95 -1.79 -7.66 13.15
N ILE A 96 -2.39 -8.74 13.69
CA ILE A 96 -2.18 -10.10 13.18
C ILE A 96 -2.71 -10.24 11.75
N LEU A 97 -3.92 -9.75 11.47
CA LEU A 97 -4.51 -9.80 10.13
C LEU A 97 -3.80 -8.88 9.12
N THR A 98 -3.10 -7.86 9.60
CA THR A 98 -2.17 -7.10 8.76
C THR A 98 -1.00 -7.97 8.29
N GLY A 99 -0.53 -8.93 9.11
CA GLY A 99 0.43 -9.96 8.68
C GLY A 99 -0.08 -10.78 7.49
N VAL A 100 -1.33 -11.25 7.57
CA VAL A 100 -2.01 -11.94 6.45
C VAL A 100 -2.12 -11.04 5.22
N TRP A 101 -2.46 -9.77 5.40
CA TRP A 101 -2.50 -8.79 4.31
C TRP A 101 -1.12 -8.61 3.65
N VAL A 102 -0.04 -8.56 4.45
CA VAL A 102 1.35 -8.45 3.98
C VAL A 102 1.74 -9.69 3.18
N ILE A 103 1.40 -10.90 3.64
CA ILE A 103 1.67 -12.13 2.89
C ILE A 103 1.00 -12.11 1.50
N ALA A 104 -0.25 -11.66 1.43
CA ALA A 104 -0.96 -11.51 0.16
C ALA A 104 -0.38 -10.37 -0.70
N HIS A 105 0.14 -9.30 -0.10
CA HIS A 105 0.93 -8.26 -0.76
C HIS A 105 2.21 -8.86 -1.38
N GLU A 106 2.95 -9.70 -0.66
CA GLU A 106 4.15 -10.40 -1.16
C GLU A 106 3.83 -11.36 -2.32
N CYS A 107 2.64 -11.96 -2.32
CA CYS A 107 2.16 -12.72 -3.48
C CYS A 107 2.04 -11.81 -4.73
N GLY A 108 1.57 -10.57 -4.57
CA GLY A 108 1.51 -9.57 -5.66
C GLY A 108 2.88 -9.20 -6.23
N HIS A 109 3.92 -9.25 -5.39
CA HIS A 109 5.34 -9.05 -5.76
C HIS A 109 6.02 -10.29 -6.35
N HIS A 110 5.31 -11.42 -6.39
CA HIS A 110 5.89 -12.71 -6.75
C HIS A 110 7.07 -13.08 -5.83
N ALA A 111 6.91 -12.86 -4.52
CA ALA A 111 7.89 -13.18 -3.49
C ALA A 111 7.49 -14.41 -2.65
N PHE A 112 6.23 -14.84 -2.72
CA PHE A 112 5.69 -15.94 -1.91
C PHE A 112 6.17 -17.31 -2.40
N SER A 113 6.20 -17.54 -3.72
CA SER A 113 6.71 -18.78 -4.33
C SER A 113 7.34 -18.53 -5.70
N ASP A 114 7.98 -19.55 -6.27
CA ASP A 114 8.49 -19.51 -7.65
C ASP A 114 7.38 -19.75 -8.70
N TYR A 115 6.12 -19.87 -8.28
CA TYR A 115 4.97 -20.16 -9.14
C TYR A 115 3.97 -19.00 -9.11
N GLN A 116 3.92 -18.20 -10.17
CA GLN A 116 3.03 -17.03 -10.23
C GLN A 116 1.54 -17.40 -10.04
N TRP A 117 1.10 -18.56 -10.54
CA TRP A 117 -0.28 -19.00 -10.39
C TRP A 117 -0.64 -19.30 -8.92
N LEU A 118 0.32 -19.82 -8.15
CA LEU A 118 0.15 -20.12 -6.72
C LEU A 118 0.04 -18.82 -5.94
N ASP A 119 0.95 -17.88 -6.20
CA ASP A 119 0.94 -16.55 -5.60
C ASP A 119 -0.37 -15.83 -5.91
N ASP A 120 -0.83 -15.85 -7.16
CA ASP A 120 -2.07 -15.19 -7.56
C ASP A 120 -3.30 -15.83 -6.89
N THR A 121 -3.29 -17.16 -6.71
CA THR A 121 -4.38 -17.88 -6.04
C THR A 121 -4.42 -17.55 -4.55
N VAL A 122 -3.28 -17.65 -3.86
CA VAL A 122 -3.18 -17.35 -2.42
C VAL A 122 -3.50 -15.89 -2.17
N GLY A 123 -2.90 -14.98 -2.94
CA GLY A 123 -3.15 -13.55 -2.87
C GLY A 123 -4.62 -13.21 -3.07
N LEU A 124 -5.26 -13.77 -4.10
CA LEU A 124 -6.69 -13.56 -4.36
C LEU A 124 -7.56 -13.99 -3.18
N ILE A 125 -7.34 -15.19 -2.64
CA ILE A 125 -8.14 -15.71 -1.51
C ILE A 125 -7.96 -14.83 -0.27
N LEU A 126 -6.71 -14.53 0.10
CA LEU A 126 -6.39 -13.80 1.32
C LEU A 126 -6.85 -12.34 1.26
N HIS A 127 -6.53 -11.62 0.18
CA HIS A 127 -6.98 -10.24 0.01
C HIS A 127 -8.51 -10.15 -0.11
N SER A 128 -9.17 -11.05 -0.86
CA SER A 128 -10.64 -11.06 -0.91
C SER A 128 -11.26 -11.27 0.46
N SER A 129 -10.69 -12.17 1.28
CA SER A 129 -11.12 -12.43 2.66
C SER A 129 -10.99 -11.18 3.57
N LEU A 130 -10.09 -10.28 3.23
CA LEU A 130 -9.88 -8.97 3.88
C LEU A 130 -10.56 -7.82 3.13
N LEU A 131 -11.47 -8.12 2.19
CA LEU A 131 -12.20 -7.15 1.37
C LEU A 131 -11.29 -6.23 0.54
N VAL A 132 -10.21 -6.79 0.02
CA VAL A 132 -9.25 -6.13 -0.87
C VAL A 132 -9.34 -6.75 -2.27
N PRO A 133 -9.55 -5.96 -3.34
CA PRO A 133 -9.56 -6.48 -4.70
C PRO A 133 -8.12 -6.79 -5.16
N TYR A 134 -7.69 -8.04 -5.01
CA TYR A 134 -6.30 -8.48 -5.14
C TYR A 134 -5.60 -8.01 -6.43
N PHE A 135 -6.12 -8.32 -7.62
CA PHE A 135 -5.44 -7.98 -8.87
C PHE A 135 -5.45 -6.48 -9.13
N SER A 136 -6.55 -5.82 -8.82
CA SER A 136 -6.65 -4.36 -8.87
C SER A 136 -5.56 -3.69 -8.04
N TRP A 137 -5.44 -4.11 -6.79
CA TRP A 137 -4.39 -3.62 -5.90
C TRP A 137 -3.00 -4.03 -6.39
N LYS A 138 -2.77 -5.29 -6.78
CA LYS A 138 -1.49 -5.77 -7.33
C LYS A 138 -1.00 -4.89 -8.47
N TYR A 139 -1.90 -4.50 -9.38
CA TYR A 139 -1.57 -3.72 -10.56
C TYR A 139 -1.32 -2.24 -10.26
N SER A 140 -2.14 -1.58 -9.44
CA SER A 140 -1.88 -0.20 -9.02
C SER A 140 -0.63 -0.14 -8.14
N HIS A 141 -0.44 -1.10 -7.26
CA HIS A 141 0.71 -1.18 -6.37
C HIS A 141 2.03 -1.43 -7.12
N ARG A 142 2.05 -2.31 -8.14
CA ARG A 142 3.23 -2.47 -9.02
C ARG A 142 3.63 -1.15 -9.69
N ARG A 143 2.64 -0.36 -10.13
CA ARG A 143 2.88 0.97 -10.70
C ARG A 143 3.40 1.95 -9.66
N HIS A 144 2.89 1.91 -8.43
CA HIS A 144 3.45 2.65 -7.29
C HIS A 144 4.94 2.33 -7.10
N HIS A 145 5.32 1.06 -7.00
CA HIS A 145 6.72 0.66 -6.83
C HIS A 145 7.63 1.08 -7.98
N SER A 146 7.09 1.10 -9.21
CA SER A 146 7.84 1.53 -10.39
C SER A 146 8.04 3.05 -10.44
N ASN A 147 7.26 3.82 -9.67
CA ASN A 147 7.22 5.28 -9.71
C ASN A 147 7.29 5.93 -8.32
N THR A 148 7.81 5.22 -7.30
CA THR A 148 7.80 5.68 -5.90
C THR A 148 8.42 7.06 -5.77
N GLY A 149 7.66 7.99 -5.18
CA GLY A 149 8.10 9.37 -4.96
C GLY A 149 7.98 10.29 -6.19
N SER A 150 7.46 9.81 -7.32
CA SER A 150 7.07 10.67 -8.43
C SER A 150 5.82 11.47 -8.07
N LEU A 151 5.84 12.78 -8.30
CA LEU A 151 4.66 13.63 -8.10
C LEU A 151 3.59 13.41 -9.18
N GLU A 152 3.97 12.81 -10.30
CA GLU A 152 3.14 12.64 -11.49
C GLU A 152 2.63 11.21 -11.66
N ARG A 153 3.42 10.21 -11.24
CA ARG A 153 3.19 8.80 -11.58
C ARG A 153 3.06 7.85 -10.39
N ASP A 154 3.31 8.29 -9.16
CA ASP A 154 3.04 7.46 -7.98
C ASP A 154 1.52 7.25 -7.85
N GLU A 155 1.08 6.02 -7.56
CA GLU A 155 -0.34 5.68 -7.52
C GLU A 155 -1.05 6.00 -6.20
N VAL A 156 -0.33 6.19 -5.09
CA VAL A 156 -0.97 6.23 -3.76
C VAL A 156 -0.36 7.23 -2.77
N PHE A 157 0.91 7.61 -2.91
CA PHE A 157 1.58 8.50 -1.96
C PHE A 157 2.01 9.82 -2.58
N VAL A 158 1.14 10.43 -3.40
CA VAL A 158 1.43 11.70 -4.07
C VAL A 158 1.22 12.87 -3.10
N PRO A 159 2.28 13.59 -2.69
CA PRO A 159 2.13 14.72 -1.79
C PRO A 159 1.48 15.91 -2.51
N LYS A 160 0.60 16.61 -1.80
CA LYS A 160 -0.02 17.85 -2.33
C LYS A 160 1.02 18.97 -2.43
N LYS A 161 1.06 19.63 -3.59
CA LYS A 161 1.81 20.88 -3.78
C LYS A 161 1.27 21.96 -2.84
N LYS A 162 2.13 22.92 -2.46
CA LYS A 162 1.75 24.05 -1.57
C LYS A 162 0.50 24.80 -2.05
N SER A 163 0.34 24.98 -3.36
CA SER A 163 -0.84 25.62 -3.97
C SER A 163 -2.14 24.82 -3.82
N GLY A 164 -2.05 23.49 -3.67
CA GLY A 164 -3.19 22.61 -3.45
C GLY A 164 -3.53 22.38 -1.97
N LEU A 165 -2.77 22.98 -1.04
CA LEU A 165 -3.07 22.91 0.39
C LEU A 165 -4.13 23.96 0.74
N ARG A 166 -5.19 23.51 1.42
CA ARG A 166 -6.21 24.41 2.00
C ARG A 166 -5.57 25.32 3.06
N TRP A 167 -6.10 26.53 3.23
CA TRP A 167 -5.49 27.52 4.14
C TRP A 167 -5.40 27.02 5.60
N TRP A 168 -6.38 26.23 6.05
CA TRP A 168 -6.40 25.64 7.39
C TRP A 168 -5.40 24.48 7.57
N ALA A 169 -4.86 23.89 6.50
CA ALA A 169 -4.00 22.70 6.61
C ALA A 169 -2.76 22.94 7.49
N LYS A 170 -2.23 24.17 7.51
CA LYS A 170 -1.09 24.55 8.36
C LYS A 170 -1.41 24.46 9.86
N HIS A 171 -2.65 24.73 10.24
CA HIS A 171 -3.11 24.70 11.63
C HIS A 171 -3.31 23.26 12.14
N PHE A 172 -3.40 22.29 11.23
CA PHE A 172 -3.49 20.86 11.56
C PHE A 172 -2.13 20.16 11.59
N ASN A 173 -1.03 20.86 11.35
CA ASN A 173 0.32 20.30 11.45
C ASN A 173 0.85 20.35 12.90
N ASN A 174 0.08 19.81 13.84
CA ASN A 174 0.39 19.69 15.27
C ASN A 174 -0.06 18.31 15.80
N PRO A 175 0.27 17.91 17.04
CA PRO A 175 -0.06 16.57 17.52
C PRO A 175 -1.56 16.21 17.46
N PRO A 176 -2.51 17.08 17.88
CA PRO A 176 -3.95 16.79 17.72
C PRO A 176 -4.38 16.60 16.26
N GLY A 177 -3.90 17.47 15.35
CA GLY A 177 -4.23 17.37 13.93
C GLY A 177 -3.63 16.13 13.27
N ARG A 178 -2.43 15.70 13.70
CA ARG A 178 -1.80 14.45 13.29
C ARG A 178 -2.57 13.23 13.80
N PHE A 179 -2.99 13.25 15.06
CA PHE A 179 -3.83 12.20 15.62
C PHE A 179 -5.13 12.05 14.81
N LEU A 180 -5.84 13.16 14.54
CA LEU A 180 -7.03 13.13 13.70
C LEU A 180 -6.74 12.59 12.29
N SER A 181 -5.66 13.05 11.66
CA SER A 181 -5.29 12.62 10.30
C SER A 181 -4.98 11.13 10.24
N ILE A 182 -4.23 10.60 11.21
CA ILE A 182 -3.91 9.18 11.33
C ILE A 182 -5.18 8.37 11.58
N THR A 183 -6.06 8.82 12.48
CA THR A 183 -7.33 8.15 12.75
C THR A 183 -8.18 8.05 11.49
N ILE A 184 -8.32 9.14 10.71
CA ILE A 184 -9.04 9.12 9.43
C ILE A 184 -8.36 8.16 8.44
N GLN A 185 -7.03 8.20 8.34
CA GLN A 185 -6.29 7.35 7.41
C GLN A 185 -6.43 5.86 7.76
N LEU A 186 -6.35 5.50 9.04
CA LEU A 186 -6.45 4.11 9.50
C LEU A 186 -7.88 3.55 9.44
N THR A 187 -8.91 4.40 9.47
CA THR A 187 -10.32 3.96 9.47
C THR A 187 -10.99 4.07 8.10
N LEU A 188 -10.82 5.21 7.43
CA LEU A 188 -11.49 5.53 6.16
C LEU A 188 -10.52 5.58 4.98
N GLY A 189 -9.22 5.74 5.22
CA GLY A 189 -8.24 5.93 4.15
C GLY A 189 -8.25 4.80 3.14
N TRP A 190 -8.30 3.56 3.60
CA TRP A 190 -8.30 2.38 2.72
C TRP A 190 -9.56 2.26 1.85
N PRO A 191 -10.80 2.25 2.40
CA PRO A 191 -12.01 2.24 1.57
C PRO A 191 -12.08 3.42 0.59
N LEU A 192 -11.68 4.62 1.02
CA LEU A 192 -11.70 5.81 0.17
C LEU A 192 -10.65 5.76 -0.95
N TYR A 193 -9.48 5.17 -0.70
CA TYR A 193 -8.48 4.94 -1.75
C TYR A 193 -9.01 3.95 -2.79
N LEU A 194 -9.61 2.84 -2.37
CA LEU A 194 -10.15 1.86 -3.30
C LEU A 194 -11.32 2.42 -4.12
N ALA A 195 -12.29 3.06 -3.47
CA ALA A 195 -13.51 3.53 -4.13
C ALA A 195 -13.33 4.83 -4.92
N PHE A 196 -12.47 5.74 -4.46
CA PHE A 196 -12.38 7.12 -4.99
C PHE A 196 -10.95 7.58 -5.28
N ASN A 197 -9.96 6.68 -5.21
CA ASN A 197 -8.54 6.99 -5.43
C ASN A 197 -8.02 8.13 -4.54
N VAL A 198 -8.53 8.25 -3.32
CA VAL A 198 -8.06 9.27 -2.36
C VAL A 198 -6.58 9.06 -2.05
N ALA A 199 -5.80 10.16 -2.10
CA ALA A 199 -4.34 10.20 -1.98
C ALA A 199 -3.54 9.67 -3.20
N GLY A 200 -4.21 9.08 -4.18
CA GLY A 200 -3.58 8.70 -5.45
C GLY A 200 -3.33 9.88 -6.38
N ARG A 201 -2.62 9.61 -7.48
CA ARG A 201 -2.42 10.60 -8.56
C ARG A 201 -3.74 10.99 -9.23
N PRO A 202 -3.83 12.21 -9.78
CA PRO A 202 -4.96 12.58 -10.62
C PRO A 202 -4.95 11.79 -11.93
N TYR A 203 -6.15 11.44 -12.38
CA TYR A 203 -6.43 10.84 -13.67
C TYR A 203 -7.42 11.73 -14.43
N ASP A 204 -7.45 11.62 -15.76
CA ASP A 204 -8.37 12.40 -16.61
C ASP A 204 -9.84 11.98 -16.45
N ARG A 205 -10.08 10.86 -15.76
CA ARG A 205 -11.41 10.30 -15.44
C ARG A 205 -11.44 9.82 -14.00
N PHE A 206 -12.65 9.50 -13.52
CA PHE A 206 -12.84 8.90 -12.21
C PHE A 206 -12.02 7.61 -12.09
N ALA A 207 -11.23 7.52 -11.02
CA ALA A 207 -10.37 6.38 -10.73
C ALA A 207 -10.95 5.60 -9.56
N CYS A 208 -11.21 4.32 -9.80
CA CYS A 208 -11.77 3.38 -8.83
C CYS A 208 -11.11 2.03 -9.04
N HIS A 209 -10.71 1.39 -7.95
CA HIS A 209 -10.07 0.07 -7.98
C HIS A 209 -11.06 -1.06 -8.35
N TYR A 210 -12.37 -0.80 -8.29
CA TYR A 210 -13.43 -1.73 -8.68
C TYR A 210 -13.98 -1.45 -10.09
N ASP A 211 -13.36 -0.54 -10.86
CA ASP A 211 -13.74 -0.25 -12.24
C ASP A 211 -12.71 -0.84 -13.21
N PRO A 212 -13.00 -1.97 -13.89
CA PRO A 212 -12.12 -2.56 -14.90
C PRO A 212 -11.81 -1.62 -16.07
N TYR A 213 -12.65 -0.63 -16.35
CA TYR A 213 -12.43 0.38 -17.38
C TYR A 213 -11.86 1.68 -16.82
N GLY A 214 -11.56 1.70 -15.52
CA GLY A 214 -10.95 2.83 -14.84
C GLY A 214 -9.57 3.13 -15.42
N PRO A 215 -9.12 4.40 -15.34
CA PRO A 215 -7.88 4.86 -15.96
C PRO A 215 -6.60 4.30 -15.31
N ILE A 216 -6.74 3.55 -14.21
CA ILE A 216 -5.65 2.87 -13.49
C ILE A 216 -5.14 1.67 -14.31
N PHE A 217 -6.03 0.99 -15.03
CA PHE A 217 -5.77 -0.33 -15.64
C PHE A 217 -5.70 -0.26 -17.17
N SER A 218 -4.90 -1.16 -17.72
CA SER A 218 -4.83 -1.42 -19.16
C SER A 218 -5.87 -2.46 -19.60
N ASP A 219 -6.17 -2.50 -20.89
CA ASP A 219 -7.12 -3.46 -21.48
C ASP A 219 -6.80 -4.93 -21.14
N ARG A 220 -5.52 -5.26 -20.97
CA ARG A 220 -5.06 -6.62 -20.68
C ARG A 220 -5.30 -7.05 -19.23
N GLU A 221 -5.47 -6.11 -18.32
CA GLU A 221 -5.64 -6.39 -16.89
C GLU A 221 -7.11 -6.54 -16.50
N ARG A 222 -8.05 -6.09 -17.35
CA ARG A 222 -9.49 -5.97 -17.03
C ARG A 222 -10.12 -7.25 -16.50
N LEU A 223 -9.83 -8.39 -17.14
CA LEU A 223 -10.40 -9.67 -16.74
C LEU A 223 -10.05 -10.00 -15.27
N GLN A 224 -8.85 -9.65 -14.84
CA GLN A 224 -8.40 -9.90 -13.48
C GLN A 224 -9.00 -8.92 -12.46
N ILE A 225 -9.36 -7.71 -12.90
CA ILE A 225 -10.14 -6.78 -12.07
C ILE A 225 -11.51 -7.40 -11.78
N TYR A 226 -12.22 -7.89 -12.80
CA TYR A 226 -13.49 -8.61 -12.60
C TYR A 226 -13.36 -9.80 -11.63
N ILE A 227 -12.29 -10.59 -11.74
CA ILE A 227 -12.04 -11.71 -10.83
C ILE A 227 -11.88 -11.22 -9.38
N SER A 228 -11.18 -10.10 -9.17
CA SER A 228 -11.00 -9.51 -7.84
C SER A 228 -12.32 -9.02 -7.26
N ASP A 229 -13.12 -8.33 -8.08
CA ASP A 229 -14.42 -7.80 -7.65
C ASP A 229 -15.36 -8.94 -7.28
N ALA A 230 -15.38 -10.02 -8.08
CA ALA A 230 -16.14 -11.23 -7.77
C ALA A 230 -15.69 -11.87 -6.45
N GLY A 231 -14.37 -11.90 -6.18
CA GLY A 231 -13.82 -12.39 -4.92
C GLY A 231 -14.30 -11.59 -3.71
N VAL A 232 -14.22 -10.26 -3.78
CA VAL A 232 -14.71 -9.36 -2.71
C VAL A 232 -16.22 -9.51 -2.52
N LEU A 233 -17.01 -9.56 -3.60
CA LEU A 233 -18.46 -9.76 -3.53
C LEU A 233 -18.83 -11.13 -2.93
N ALA A 234 -18.11 -12.19 -3.29
CA ALA A 234 -18.34 -13.52 -2.73
C ALA A 234 -18.10 -13.55 -1.21
N VAL A 235 -17.02 -12.93 -0.73
CA VAL A 235 -16.73 -12.83 0.70
C VAL A 235 -17.76 -11.95 1.41
N ALA A 236 -18.10 -10.79 0.84
CA ALA A 236 -19.13 -9.92 1.40
C ALA A 236 -20.49 -10.63 1.52
N TYR A 237 -20.88 -11.39 0.50
CA TYR A 237 -22.09 -12.20 0.52
C TYR A 237 -22.02 -13.32 1.56
N ALA A 238 -20.88 -14.01 1.69
CA ALA A 238 -20.69 -15.04 2.70
C ALA A 238 -20.82 -14.46 4.12
N LEU A 239 -20.24 -13.29 4.39
CA LEU A 239 -20.39 -12.57 5.66
C LEU A 239 -21.85 -12.18 5.92
N TYR A 240 -22.56 -11.67 4.92
CA TYR A 240 -23.98 -11.37 5.02
C TYR A 240 -24.80 -12.62 5.40
N ARG A 241 -24.55 -13.75 4.73
CA ARG A 241 -25.22 -15.02 5.04
C ARG A 241 -24.88 -15.54 6.43
N LEU A 242 -23.64 -15.38 6.89
CA LEU A 242 -23.22 -15.75 8.24
C LEU A 242 -23.94 -14.94 9.31
N VAL A 243 -24.15 -13.64 9.08
CA VAL A 243 -24.91 -12.76 9.99
C VAL A 243 -26.38 -13.19 10.05
N LEU A 244 -26.99 -13.55 8.92
CA LEU A 244 -28.38 -14.01 8.88
C LEU A 244 -28.62 -15.41 9.46
N ALA A 245 -27.57 -16.24 9.57
CA ALA A 245 -27.66 -17.59 10.10
C ALA A 245 -27.58 -17.65 11.64
N LYS A 246 -27.32 -16.52 12.29
CA LYS A 246 -27.35 -16.33 13.75
C LYS A 246 -28.64 -15.66 14.17
#